data_AF-A0A5S9MHE7-F1
#
_entry.id   AF-A0A5S9MHE7-F1
#
_cell.length_a   1.000
_cell.length_b   1.000
_cell.length_c   1.000
_cell.angle_alpha   90.00
_cell.angle_beta   90.00
_cell.angle_gamma   90.00
#
_symmetry.space_group_name_H-M   'P 1'
#
loop_
_entity.id
_entity.type
_entity.pdbx_description
1 polymer ?
#
loop_
_entity_poly.entity_id
_entity_poly.type
_entity_poly.pdbx_seq_one_letter_code
_entity_poly.pdbx_strand_id
1 'polypeptide(L)'
;MYPGHTEILADLTGTEDYAMMLAAPNLKVVHVTTHIGLMDAILKINPERVYTTIKLAHDTLVRSGISAPKIAVCGINPHAGENGLFGNGEEEEKIIPAVELAQEEGIQVFGPLPADTLFLGQQEVTLISLWRCIMIKGTDRLRCLA
;
A
#
# COMPACT_ATOMS: atom_id res chain seq x y z
N MET A 1 -9.81 -1.49 -24.78
CA MET A 1 -8.94 -2.64 -24.49
C MET A 1 -8.56 -2.54 -23.02
N TYR A 2 -8.87 -3.54 -22.21
CA TYR A 2 -8.56 -3.54 -20.77
C TYR A 2 -7.22 -4.25 -20.54
N PRO A 3 -6.38 -3.78 -19.59
CA PRO A 3 -5.07 -4.39 -19.31
C PRO A 3 -5.16 -5.69 -18.49
N GLY A 4 -6.28 -5.98 -17.82
CA GLY A 4 -6.45 -7.17 -16.99
C GLY A 4 -7.88 -7.41 -16.52
N HIS A 5 -8.08 -8.45 -15.69
CA HIS A 5 -9.39 -8.82 -15.15
C HIS A 5 -9.96 -7.76 -14.18
N THR A 6 -9.09 -7.12 -13.41
CA THR A 6 -9.50 -6.12 -12.41
C THR A 6 -10.21 -4.94 -13.07
N GLU A 7 -9.66 -4.45 -14.18
CA GLU A 7 -10.19 -3.30 -14.91
C GLU A 7 -11.49 -3.64 -15.64
N ILE A 8 -11.63 -4.88 -16.13
CA ILE A 8 -12.88 -5.38 -16.72
C ILE A 8 -13.98 -5.41 -15.65
N LEU A 9 -13.69 -6.00 -14.48
CA LEU A 9 -14.67 -6.12 -13.41
C LEU A 9 -15.09 -4.75 -12.88
N ALA A 10 -14.13 -3.85 -12.66
CA ALA A 10 -14.40 -2.50 -12.19
C ALA A 10 -15.36 -1.74 -13.11
N ASP A 11 -15.16 -1.84 -14.43
CA ASP A 11 -16.04 -1.21 -15.42
C ASP A 11 -17.45 -1.85 -15.42
N LEU A 12 -17.53 -3.18 -15.35
CA LEU A 12 -18.80 -3.91 -15.29
C LEU A 12 -19.60 -3.65 -14.01
N THR A 13 -18.94 -3.31 -12.90
CA THR A 13 -19.58 -3.05 -11.60
C THR A 13 -19.71 -1.57 -11.28
N GLY A 14 -19.27 -0.66 -12.16
CA GLY A 14 -19.22 0.77 -11.88
C GLY A 14 -18.36 1.11 -10.66
N THR A 15 -17.30 0.33 -10.41
CA THR A 15 -16.40 0.53 -9.27
C THR A 15 -15.26 1.45 -9.68
N GLU A 16 -15.22 2.63 -9.07
CA GLU A 16 -14.19 3.63 -9.34
C GLU A 16 -12.88 3.30 -8.60
N ASP A 17 -13.00 2.86 -7.34
CA ASP A 17 -11.86 2.57 -6.47
C ASP A 17 -11.60 1.09 -6.30
N TYR A 18 -10.43 0.66 -6.74
CA TYR A 18 -9.90 -0.68 -6.52
C TYR A 18 -8.39 -0.66 -6.27
N ALA A 19 -7.90 -1.70 -5.59
CA ALA A 19 -6.49 -1.93 -5.36
C ALA A 19 -6.18 -3.43 -5.44
N MET A 20 -4.96 -3.76 -5.86
CA MET A 20 -4.50 -5.14 -5.92
C MET A 20 -3.97 -5.56 -4.55
N MET A 21 -4.54 -6.61 -3.96
CA MET A 21 -4.04 -7.27 -2.76
C MET A 21 -3.44 -8.64 -3.09
N LEU A 22 -2.24 -8.90 -2.59
CA LEU A 22 -1.66 -10.24 -2.51
C LEU A 22 -1.73 -10.71 -1.05
N ALA A 23 -2.18 -11.94 -0.84
CA ALA A 23 -2.39 -12.48 0.51
C ALA A 23 -1.73 -13.85 0.68
N ALA A 24 -1.04 -14.00 1.81
CA ALA A 24 -0.61 -15.26 2.41
C ALA A 24 -1.14 -15.31 3.86
N PRO A 25 -1.07 -16.45 4.56
CA PRO A 25 -1.67 -16.59 5.90
C PRO A 25 -1.31 -15.43 6.85
N ASN A 26 -0.02 -15.09 6.92
CA ASN A 26 0.52 -14.12 7.87
C ASN A 26 0.93 -12.77 7.23
N LEU A 27 0.61 -12.54 5.96
CA LEU A 27 1.04 -11.33 5.26
C LEU A 27 0.03 -10.94 4.18
N LYS A 28 -0.44 -9.70 4.22
CA LYS A 28 -1.25 -9.11 3.15
C LYS A 28 -0.54 -7.87 2.63
N VAL A 29 -0.43 -7.75 1.31
CA VAL A 29 0.22 -6.60 0.66
C VAL A 29 -0.74 -5.99 -0.34
N VAL A 30 -1.10 -4.73 -0.13
CA VAL A 30 -1.95 -3.93 -1.03
C VAL A 30 -1.07 -2.95 -1.80
N HIS A 31 -1.38 -2.72 -3.07
CA HIS A 31 -0.58 -1.89 -3.95
C HIS A 31 -1.31 -0.60 -4.30
N VAL A 32 -0.64 0.53 -4.07
CA VAL A 32 -1.17 1.86 -4.47
C VAL A 32 -1.13 2.02 -5.99
N THR A 33 -0.05 1.53 -6.60
CA THR A 33 0.15 1.46 -8.05
C THR A 33 0.49 0.03 -8.48
N THR A 34 0.10 -0.36 -9.69
CA THR A 34 0.32 -1.73 -10.21
C THR A 34 1.33 -1.74 -11.37
N HIS A 35 0.96 -2.24 -12.55
CA HIS A 35 1.88 -2.49 -13.66
C HIS A 35 2.17 -1.23 -14.48
N ILE A 36 2.92 -0.28 -13.91
CA ILE A 36 3.33 0.96 -14.58
C ILE A 36 4.84 1.21 -14.47
N GLY A 37 5.36 2.15 -15.26
CA GLY A 37 6.75 2.59 -15.19
C GLY A 37 7.09 3.17 -13.81
N LEU A 38 8.37 3.06 -13.39
CA LEU A 38 8.79 3.55 -12.07
C LEU A 38 8.54 5.06 -11.91
N MET A 39 8.92 5.85 -12.90
CA MET A 39 8.69 7.30 -12.86
C MET A 39 7.19 7.61 -12.81
N ASP A 40 6.38 6.90 -13.62
CA ASP A 40 4.93 7.06 -13.62
C ASP A 40 4.32 6.69 -12.27
N ALA A 41 4.86 5.67 -11.59
CA ALA A 41 4.41 5.30 -10.25
C ALA A 41 4.65 6.43 -9.25
N ILE A 42 5.87 6.96 -9.19
CA ILE A 42 6.20 8.08 -8.29
C ILE A 42 5.30 9.28 -8.58
N LEU A 43 5.05 9.60 -9.85
CA LEU A 43 4.22 10.74 -10.26
C LEU A 43 2.73 10.53 -10.01
N LYS A 44 2.23 9.30 -10.11
CA LYS A 44 0.80 8.98 -9.89
C LYS A 44 0.43 8.84 -8.43
N ILE A 45 1.38 8.55 -7.55
CA ILE A 45 1.13 8.51 -6.11
C ILE A 45 0.80 9.94 -5.64
N ASN A 46 -0.32 10.07 -4.96
CA ASN A 46 -0.80 11.30 -4.34
C ASN A 46 -1.58 10.95 -3.05
N PRO A 47 -1.85 11.93 -2.16
CA PRO A 47 -2.51 11.68 -0.88
C PRO A 47 -3.85 10.96 -0.99
N GLU A 48 -4.70 11.38 -1.92
CA GLU A 48 -6.03 10.80 -2.13
C GLU A 48 -5.92 9.31 -2.48
N ARG A 49 -5.05 8.96 -3.42
CA ARG A 49 -4.85 7.57 -3.84
C ARG A 49 -4.27 6.70 -2.72
N VAL A 50 -3.36 7.23 -1.91
CA VAL A 50 -2.82 6.52 -0.74
C VAL A 50 -3.91 6.29 0.30
N TYR A 51 -4.70 7.31 0.61
CA TYR A 51 -5.81 7.23 1.57
C TYR A 51 -6.86 6.21 1.11
N THR A 52 -7.31 6.29 -0.15
CA THR A 52 -8.23 5.31 -0.73
C THR A 52 -7.69 3.89 -0.60
N THR A 53 -6.39 3.70 -0.83
CA THR A 53 -5.76 2.37 -0.69
C THR A 53 -5.76 1.90 0.77
N ILE A 54 -5.51 2.79 1.74
CA ILE A 54 -5.62 2.50 3.18
C ILE A 54 -7.04 2.07 3.53
N LYS A 55 -8.04 2.81 3.07
CA LYS A 55 -9.45 2.54 3.34
C LYS A 55 -9.90 1.19 2.76
N LEU A 56 -9.58 0.94 1.48
CA LEU A 56 -9.85 -0.35 0.83
C LEU A 56 -9.20 -1.52 1.57
N ALA A 57 -7.95 -1.34 2.02
CA ALA A 57 -7.26 -2.35 2.81
C ALA A 57 -7.98 -2.60 4.15
N HIS A 58 -8.29 -1.54 4.90
CA HIS A 58 -9.03 -1.62 6.16
C HIS A 58 -10.37 -2.34 6.00
N ASP A 59 -11.22 -1.86 5.09
CA ASP A 59 -12.56 -2.40 4.88
C ASP A 59 -12.53 -3.87 4.45
N THR A 60 -11.59 -4.22 3.58
CA THR A 60 -11.39 -5.62 3.15
C THR A 60 -11.03 -6.51 4.33
N LEU A 61 -10.14 -6.06 5.22
CA LEU A 61 -9.70 -6.85 6.37
C LEU A 61 -10.81 -6.98 7.43
N VAL A 62 -11.53 -5.90 7.71
CA VAL A 62 -12.71 -5.92 8.60
C VAL A 62 -13.75 -6.91 8.08
N ARG A 63 -14.08 -6.84 6.78
CA ARG A 63 -15.02 -7.78 6.13
C ARG A 63 -14.51 -9.22 6.13
N SER A 64 -13.19 -9.42 6.16
CA SER A 64 -12.58 -10.76 6.27
C SER A 64 -12.56 -11.33 7.69
N GLY A 65 -13.01 -10.56 8.69
CA GLY A 65 -13.11 -10.99 10.09
C GLY A 65 -12.03 -10.44 11.02
N ILE A 66 -11.16 -9.54 10.55
CA ILE A 66 -10.15 -8.87 11.37
C ILE A 66 -10.74 -7.55 11.88
N SER A 67 -11.31 -7.54 13.08
CA SER A 67 -12.08 -6.41 13.62
C SER A 67 -11.28 -5.12 13.83
N ALA A 68 -9.97 -5.22 14.07
CA ALA A 68 -9.08 -4.08 14.29
C ALA A 68 -7.77 -4.27 13.51
N PRO A 69 -7.79 -4.14 12.18
CA PRO A 69 -6.64 -4.42 11.36
C PRO A 69 -5.56 -3.36 11.57
N LYS A 70 -4.31 -3.81 11.73
CA LYS A 70 -3.13 -2.95 11.75
C LYS A 70 -2.58 -2.82 10.33
N ILE A 71 -2.43 -1.60 9.86
CA ILE A 71 -1.96 -1.29 8.51
C ILE A 71 -0.64 -0.54 8.62
N ALA A 72 0.35 -0.93 7.84
CA ALA A 72 1.59 -0.19 7.72
C ALA A 72 1.78 0.28 6.28
N VAL A 73 2.18 1.54 6.12
CA VAL A 73 2.41 2.18 4.83
C VAL A 73 3.91 2.33 4.63
N CYS A 74 4.43 1.80 3.53
CA CYS A 74 5.82 1.99 3.17
C CYS A 74 6.09 3.44 2.77
N GLY A 75 7.34 3.90 2.89
CA GLY A 75 7.82 5.07 2.16
C GLY A 75 7.98 4.81 0.66
N ILE A 76 8.07 5.88 -0.13
CA ILE A 76 8.47 5.84 -1.55
C ILE A 76 10.00 5.68 -1.63
N ASN A 77 10.72 6.47 -0.83
CA ASN A 77 12.16 6.54 -0.83
C ASN A 77 12.78 5.50 0.12
N PRO A 78 14.05 5.13 -0.07
CA PRO A 78 14.81 4.36 0.90
C PRO A 78 14.68 4.99 2.29
N HIS A 79 14.55 4.15 3.32
CA HIS A 79 14.43 4.61 4.71
C HIS A 79 13.27 5.59 4.94
N ALA A 80 12.23 5.55 4.10
CA ALA A 80 11.13 6.50 4.13
C ALA A 80 11.62 7.97 4.09
N GLY A 81 12.57 8.24 3.21
CA GLY A 81 13.11 9.58 2.97
C GLY A 81 14.25 9.99 3.90
N GLU A 82 14.56 9.22 4.96
CA GLU A 82 15.65 9.50 5.90
C GLU A 82 15.64 10.97 6.39
N ASN A 83 14.48 11.41 6.90
CA ASN A 83 14.25 12.80 7.34
C ASN A 83 14.58 13.86 6.27
N GLY A 84 14.23 13.58 5.02
CA GLY A 84 14.47 14.45 3.87
C GLY A 84 15.87 14.35 3.27
N LEU A 85 16.72 13.42 3.73
CA LEU A 85 18.03 13.16 3.12
C LEU A 85 17.89 12.42 1.77
N PHE A 86 16.85 11.61 1.61
CA PHE A 86 16.56 10.88 0.38
C PHE A 86 15.22 11.33 -0.21
N GLY A 87 15.23 11.69 -1.49
CA GLY A 87 14.05 12.23 -2.17
C GLY A 87 13.97 13.75 -2.08
N ASN A 88 12.80 14.28 -2.39
CA ASN A 88 12.49 15.71 -2.48
C ASN A 88 11.23 16.07 -1.69
N GLY A 89 10.93 15.32 -0.64
CA GLY A 89 9.74 15.52 0.19
C GLY A 89 8.52 14.70 -0.24
N GLU A 90 8.72 13.61 -1.00
CA GLU A 90 7.60 12.80 -1.50
C GLU A 90 6.80 12.14 -0.36
N GLU A 91 7.44 11.75 0.74
CA GLU A 91 6.78 11.22 1.93
C GLU A 91 5.81 12.23 2.55
N GLU A 92 6.29 13.45 2.79
CA GLU A 92 5.56 14.57 3.38
C GLU A 92 4.43 15.05 2.48
N GLU A 93 4.68 15.12 1.17
CA GLU A 93 3.69 15.59 0.21
C GLU A 93 2.61 14.54 -0.07
N LYS A 94 2.97 13.25 -0.13
CA LYS A 94 2.10 12.22 -0.71
C LYS A 94 1.60 11.15 0.25
N ILE A 95 2.31 10.87 1.34
CA ILE A 95 2.00 9.74 2.22
C ILE A 95 1.48 10.22 3.57
N ILE A 96 2.20 11.13 4.23
CA ILE A 96 1.86 11.61 5.58
C ILE A 96 0.42 12.13 5.66
N PRO A 97 -0.07 12.99 4.75
CA PRO A 97 -1.43 13.51 4.83
C PRO A 97 -2.50 12.41 4.74
N ALA A 98 -2.22 11.36 3.97
CA ALA A 98 -3.14 10.22 3.81
C ALA A 98 -3.18 9.33 5.05
N VAL A 99 -2.03 9.14 5.71
CA VAL A 99 -1.92 8.40 6.96
C VAL A 99 -2.62 9.16 8.09
N GLU A 100 -2.37 10.46 8.22
CA GLU A 100 -3.00 11.32 9.22
C GLU A 100 -4.52 11.33 9.07
N LEU A 101 -5.03 11.53 7.84
CA LEU A 101 -6.47 11.49 7.57
C LEU A 101 -7.10 10.15 7.96
N ALA A 102 -6.46 9.03 7.63
CA ALA A 102 -6.97 7.72 8.03
C ALA A 102 -6.92 7.50 9.55
N GLN A 103 -5.90 8.03 10.24
CA GLN A 103 -5.82 7.99 11.70
C GLN A 103 -6.92 8.82 12.37
N GLU A 104 -7.25 9.99 11.82
CA GLU A 104 -8.37 10.83 12.28
C GLU A 104 -9.72 10.09 12.19
N GLU A 105 -9.87 9.21 11.20
CA GLU A 105 -11.04 8.32 11.06
C GLU A 105 -10.99 7.06 11.95
N GLY A 106 -9.96 6.93 12.78
CA GLY A 106 -9.80 5.81 13.72
C GLY A 106 -9.20 4.54 13.12
N ILE A 107 -8.66 4.60 11.91
CA ILE A 107 -7.95 3.47 11.29
C ILE A 107 -6.58 3.30 11.97
N GLN A 108 -6.26 2.09 12.42
CA GLN A 108 -4.94 1.76 12.97
C GLN A 108 -3.90 1.64 11.85
N VAL A 109 -3.46 2.78 11.33
CA VAL A 109 -2.44 2.87 10.28
C VAL A 109 -1.17 3.56 10.78
N PHE A 110 -0.02 3.08 10.33
CA PHE A 110 1.31 3.58 10.69
C PHE A 110 2.17 3.81 9.45
N GLY A 111 2.91 4.90 9.40
CA GLY A 111 3.87 5.17 8.33
C GLY A 111 4.09 6.67 8.07
N PRO A 112 4.90 7.01 7.06
CA PRO A 112 5.64 6.08 6.19
C PRO A 112 6.74 5.31 6.95
N LEU A 113 6.92 4.03 6.63
CA LEU A 113 7.95 3.16 7.23
C LEU A 113 8.97 2.69 6.18
N PRO A 114 10.25 2.50 6.56
CA PRO A 114 11.26 1.91 5.69
C PRO A 114 10.84 0.52 5.18
N ALA A 115 10.71 0.39 3.87
CA ALA A 115 10.20 -0.85 3.29
C ALA A 115 11.17 -2.04 3.41
N ASP A 116 12.46 -1.81 3.65
CA ASP A 116 13.45 -2.85 3.83
C ASP A 116 13.38 -3.50 5.22
N THR A 117 12.95 -2.78 6.24
CA THR A 117 12.78 -3.30 7.62
C THR A 117 11.37 -3.80 7.88
N LEU A 118 10.36 -3.19 7.24
CA LEU A 118 8.95 -3.50 7.46
C LEU A 118 8.59 -4.97 7.16
N PHE A 119 9.27 -5.57 6.19
CA PHE A 119 9.07 -6.97 5.79
C PHE A 119 9.92 -7.96 6.59
N LEU A 120 10.72 -7.52 7.57
CA LEU A 120 11.50 -8.43 8.42
C LEU A 120 10.67 -8.94 9.62
N GLY A 121 9.72 -8.14 10.10
CA GLY A 121 8.79 -8.56 11.15
C GLY A 121 7.85 -9.68 10.68
N GLN A 122 7.58 -10.67 11.55
CA GLN A 122 6.39 -11.51 11.45
C GLN A 122 5.26 -10.77 12.16
N GLN A 123 4.49 -9.96 11.46
CA GLN A 123 3.31 -9.36 12.04
C GLN A 123 2.13 -9.52 11.10
N GLU A 124 0.94 -9.72 11.67
CA GLU A 124 -0.37 -9.68 11.02
C GLU A 124 -0.69 -8.24 10.57
N VAL A 125 0.20 -7.65 9.78
CA VAL A 125 0.13 -6.26 9.33
C VAL A 125 -0.12 -6.28 7.84
N THR A 126 -1.10 -5.49 7.42
CA THR A 126 -1.32 -5.26 6.00
C THR A 126 -0.39 -4.15 5.54
N LEU A 127 0.45 -4.46 4.56
CA LEU A 127 1.45 -3.56 4.04
C LEU A 127 0.93 -2.86 2.79
N ILE A 128 1.04 -1.55 2.75
CA ILE A 128 0.75 -0.77 1.55
C ILE A 128 2.07 -0.50 0.85
N SER A 129 2.25 -1.18 -0.29
CA SER A 129 3.42 -1.00 -1.13
C SER A 129 3.14 0.06 -2.20
N LEU A 130 4.06 1.01 -2.31
CA LEU A 130 3.97 2.14 -3.22
C LEU A 130 4.71 1.88 -4.53
N TRP A 131 5.68 0.93 -4.56
CA TRP A 131 6.44 0.59 -5.77
C TRP A 131 7.05 -0.83 -5.80
N ARG A 132 7.51 -1.24 -7.01
CA ARG A 132 7.98 -2.57 -7.44
C ARG A 132 9.26 -3.11 -6.78
N CYS A 133 10.19 -2.31 -6.25
CA CYS A 133 11.27 -2.88 -5.41
C CYS A 133 10.73 -3.52 -4.13
N ILE A 134 9.58 -3.06 -3.66
CA ILE A 134 8.82 -3.68 -2.56
C ILE A 134 7.94 -4.80 -3.11
N MET A 135 7.49 -4.76 -4.37
CA MET A 135 6.88 -5.94 -4.98
C MET A 135 7.86 -7.11 -5.08
N ILE A 136 9.15 -6.90 -5.34
CA ILE A 136 10.14 -7.99 -5.31
C ILE A 136 10.25 -8.51 -3.87
N LYS A 137 10.59 -7.70 -2.87
CA LYS A 137 10.68 -8.21 -1.48
C LYS A 137 9.37 -8.76 -0.92
N GLY A 138 8.24 -8.12 -1.19
CA GLY A 138 6.91 -8.48 -0.69
C GLY A 138 6.32 -9.68 -1.44
N THR A 139 6.37 -9.70 -2.76
CA THR A 139 5.92 -10.85 -3.56
C THR A 139 6.88 -12.02 -3.43
N ASP A 140 8.19 -11.80 -3.37
CA ASP A 140 9.16 -12.87 -3.12
C ASP A 140 8.98 -13.43 -1.71
N ARG A 141 8.76 -12.58 -0.68
CA ARG A 141 8.45 -13.08 0.66
C ARG A 141 7.10 -13.81 0.69
N LEU A 142 6.07 -13.28 0.04
CA LEU A 142 4.77 -13.96 -0.09
C LEU A 142 4.92 -15.31 -0.82
N ARG A 143 5.73 -15.38 -1.88
CA ARG A 143 6.04 -16.61 -2.61
C ARG A 143 6.90 -17.59 -1.83
N CYS A 144 7.81 -17.10 -0.98
CA CYS A 144 8.62 -17.91 -0.08
C CYS A 144 7.83 -18.41 1.15
N LEU A 145 6.74 -17.74 1.52
CA LEU A 145 5.87 -18.10 2.64
C LEU A 145 4.64 -18.92 2.22
N ALA A 146 4.42 -19.12 0.92
CA ALA A 146 3.36 -19.96 0.34
C ALA A 146 3.91 -21.33 -0.06
#